data_AF-A0A1E7ZAV0-F1
#
_entry.id   AF-A0A1E7ZAV0-F1
#
_cell.length_a   1.000
_cell.length_b   1.000
_cell.length_c   1.000
_cell.angle_alpha   90.00
_cell.angle_beta   90.00
_cell.angle_gamma   90.00
#
_symmetry.space_group_name_H-M   'P 1'
#
loop_
_entity.id
_entity.type
_entity.pdbx_description
1 polymer ?
#
loop_
_entity_poly.entity_id
_entity_poly.type
_entity_poly.pdbx_seq_one_letter_code
_entity_poly.pdbx_strand_id
1 'polypeptide(L)'
;MANQSIFDTINKKFRRTRFGKLVSGYQQLREANYISSHFSTYLEPVLAVDDTLRESVYKIRHNVYCDELAFEPVKESGLETDEFDAYSRHCLIRHIGSNEMAGTVRAVRPLEAHQQLPIEKYCLSSITREDLSPVRFKRHEICEISRLAVPKYFRRRRSDDFDGSAVGAINPVTYSETELRCFPFIAVGLYFAAAASALEFGVKHAYVMMEPRLARSMGYVGIKFQQIGPVVNYHGKRAPYYINRPLLEGSLKPGFAAMLEEIRLNLRHQIPNMPEEKEDYLRQFIKD
;
A
#
# COMPACT_ATOMS: atom_id res chain seq x y z
N MET A 1 -26.69 1.35 32.64
CA MET A 1 -25.93 0.35 31.85
C MET A 1 -26.78 -0.48 30.87
N ALA A 2 -28.12 -0.53 30.96
CA ALA A 2 -28.94 -1.32 30.01
C ALA A 2 -29.24 -0.64 28.66
N ASN A 3 -29.29 0.71 28.59
CA ASN A 3 -29.69 1.43 27.37
C ASN A 3 -28.61 1.48 26.27
N GLN A 4 -27.31 1.45 26.60
CA GLN A 4 -26.23 1.44 25.60
C GLN A 4 -26.23 0.15 24.75
N SER A 5 -26.46 -1.00 25.39
CA SER A 5 -26.54 -2.31 24.72
C SER A 5 -27.65 -2.40 23.67
N ILE A 6 -28.80 -1.76 23.95
CA ILE A 6 -29.95 -1.72 23.04
C ILE A 6 -29.64 -0.82 21.84
N PHE A 7 -29.07 0.37 22.08
CA PHE A 7 -28.65 1.28 21.01
C PHE A 7 -27.59 0.64 20.11
N ASP A 8 -26.59 -0.06 20.66
CA ASP A 8 -25.57 -0.75 19.88
C ASP A 8 -26.15 -1.89 19.04
N THR A 9 -27.10 -2.64 19.60
CA THR A 9 -27.78 -3.73 18.91
C THR A 9 -28.66 -3.21 17.77
N ILE A 10 -29.38 -2.11 17.98
CA ILE A 10 -30.20 -1.44 16.96
C ILE A 10 -29.30 -0.87 15.86
N ASN A 11 -28.17 -0.24 16.20
CA ASN A 11 -27.23 0.32 15.24
C ASN A 11 -26.54 -0.76 14.39
N LYS A 12 -26.22 -1.91 15.00
CA LYS A 12 -25.66 -3.09 14.31
C LYS A 12 -26.68 -3.76 13.39
N LYS A 13 -27.97 -3.81 13.77
CA LYS A 13 -29.08 -4.24 12.91
C LYS A 13 -29.31 -3.26 11.76
N PHE A 14 -29.32 -1.96 12.04
CA PHE A 14 -29.50 -0.90 11.03
C PHE A 14 -28.42 -0.96 9.95
N ARG A 15 -27.14 -1.08 10.31
CA ARG A 15 -26.01 -1.24 9.37
C ARG A 15 -26.11 -2.47 8.45
N ARG A 16 -26.87 -3.50 8.84
CA ARG A 16 -27.10 -4.72 8.03
C ARG A 16 -28.23 -4.57 7.00
N THR A 17 -29.11 -3.57 7.17
CA THR A 17 -30.22 -3.31 6.25
C THR A 17 -29.74 -2.71 4.92
N ARG A 18 -30.55 -2.81 3.87
CA ARG A 18 -30.29 -2.17 2.56
C ARG A 18 -30.03 -0.66 2.72
N PHE A 19 -30.81 0.00 3.58
CA PHE A 19 -30.69 1.43 3.86
C PHE A 19 -29.44 1.77 4.67
N GLY A 20 -29.09 0.99 5.70
CA GLY A 20 -27.83 1.18 6.44
C GLY A 20 -26.57 0.91 5.61
N LYS A 21 -26.64 -0.03 4.66
CA LYS A 21 -25.59 -0.23 3.64
C LYS A 21 -25.50 0.96 2.67
N LEU A 22 -26.63 1.55 2.30
CA LEU A 22 -26.70 2.74 1.44
C LEU A 22 -26.10 3.97 2.13
N VAL A 23 -26.46 4.21 3.40
CA VAL A 23 -25.94 5.33 4.22
C VAL A 23 -24.45 5.15 4.52
N SER A 24 -24.01 3.93 4.85
CA SER A 24 -22.59 3.59 5.00
C SER A 24 -21.83 3.79 3.68
N GLY A 25 -22.41 3.37 2.55
CA GLY A 25 -21.84 3.59 1.23
C GLY A 25 -21.73 5.07 0.87
N TYR A 26 -22.75 5.87 1.21
CA TYR A 26 -22.77 7.32 0.99
C TYR A 26 -21.75 8.07 1.86
N GLN A 27 -21.61 7.69 3.14
CA GLN A 27 -20.56 8.22 4.02
C GLN A 27 -19.16 7.86 3.52
N GLN A 28 -18.94 6.61 3.10
CA GLN A 28 -17.68 6.19 2.49
C GLN A 28 -17.38 6.93 1.18
N LEU A 29 -18.40 7.27 0.39
CA LEU A 29 -18.24 8.04 -0.85
C LEU A 29 -17.89 9.52 -0.56
N ARG A 30 -18.54 10.13 0.44
CA ARG A 30 -18.22 11.50 0.89
C ARG A 30 -16.83 11.60 1.52
N GLU A 31 -16.46 10.62 2.35
CA GLU A 31 -15.10 10.52 2.88
C GLU A 31 -14.08 10.34 1.76
N ALA A 32 -14.31 9.42 0.80
CA ALA A 32 -13.41 9.23 -0.33
C ALA A 32 -13.21 10.49 -1.18
N ASN A 33 -14.28 11.23 -1.47
CA ASN A 33 -14.20 12.49 -2.22
C ASN A 33 -13.50 13.59 -1.44
N TYR A 34 -13.80 13.74 -0.15
CA TYR A 34 -13.09 14.67 0.74
C TYR A 34 -11.60 14.30 0.82
N ILE A 35 -11.25 13.04 0.98
CA ILE A 35 -9.86 12.63 1.16
C ILE A 35 -9.07 12.73 -0.14
N SER A 36 -9.66 12.34 -1.27
CA SER A 36 -9.02 12.59 -2.56
C SER A 36 -8.74 14.07 -2.78
N SER A 37 -9.63 14.97 -2.32
CA SER A 37 -9.43 16.40 -2.49
C SER A 37 -8.47 17.03 -1.47
N HIS A 38 -8.11 16.31 -0.39
CA HIS A 38 -7.24 16.82 0.68
C HIS A 38 -5.96 16.00 0.87
N PHE A 39 -5.76 14.91 0.11
CA PHE A 39 -4.57 14.07 0.24
C PHE A 39 -3.31 14.91 0.04
N SER A 40 -3.22 15.66 -1.05
CA SER A 40 -2.11 16.56 -1.35
C SER A 40 -1.99 17.76 -0.43
N THR A 41 -2.99 18.04 0.39
CA THR A 41 -2.89 19.09 1.43
C THR A 41 -2.00 18.66 2.59
N TYR A 42 -1.98 17.35 2.91
CA TYR A 42 -1.31 16.85 4.13
C TYR A 42 -0.27 15.77 3.86
N LEU A 43 -0.36 15.08 2.73
CA LEU A 43 0.44 13.92 2.39
C LEU A 43 1.01 14.08 0.99
N GLU A 44 2.28 13.72 0.85
CA GLU A 44 3.00 13.82 -0.40
C GLU A 44 3.66 12.48 -0.73
N PRO A 45 3.42 11.90 -1.92
CA PRO A 45 4.13 10.71 -2.35
C PRO A 45 5.58 11.08 -2.71
N VAL A 46 6.55 10.31 -2.25
CA VAL A 46 7.97 10.55 -2.50
C VAL A 46 8.63 9.27 -3.03
N LEU A 47 9.36 9.35 -4.13
CA LEU A 47 10.14 8.25 -4.66
C LEU A 47 11.53 8.26 -4.02
N ALA A 48 12.01 7.13 -3.49
CA ALA A 48 13.32 7.05 -2.86
C ALA A 48 14.44 6.99 -3.93
N VAL A 49 14.82 8.15 -4.45
CA VAL A 49 15.73 8.30 -5.60
C VAL A 49 17.19 8.47 -5.21
N ASP A 50 17.44 8.94 -3.99
CA ASP A 50 18.77 9.11 -3.41
C ASP A 50 18.96 8.24 -2.15
N ASP A 51 20.19 8.20 -1.64
CA ASP A 51 20.56 7.35 -0.51
C ASP A 51 19.94 7.81 0.80
N THR A 52 19.70 9.11 0.99
CA THR A 52 19.05 9.65 2.19
C THR A 52 17.59 9.18 2.28
N LEU A 53 16.87 9.20 1.16
CA LEU A 53 15.51 8.68 1.09
C LEU A 53 15.49 7.15 1.23
N ARG A 54 16.44 6.42 0.64
CA ARG A 54 16.57 4.96 0.84
C ARG A 54 16.85 4.60 2.29
N GLU A 55 17.74 5.33 2.95
CA GLU A 55 18.01 5.13 4.37
C GLU A 55 16.75 5.35 5.21
N SER A 56 15.95 6.38 4.89
CA SER A 56 14.65 6.61 5.53
C SER A 56 13.68 5.44 5.35
N VAL A 57 13.64 4.83 4.16
CA VAL A 57 12.87 3.61 3.90
C VAL A 57 13.31 2.46 4.81
N TYR A 58 14.62 2.20 4.88
CA TYR A 58 15.16 1.08 5.66
C TYR A 58 15.00 1.27 7.17
N LYS A 59 15.08 2.52 7.66
CA LYS A 59 14.77 2.86 9.05
C LYS A 59 13.30 2.63 9.39
N ILE A 60 12.36 3.08 8.55
CA ILE A 60 10.93 2.84 8.76
C ILE A 60 10.63 1.35 8.80
N ARG A 61 11.23 0.59 7.87
CA ARG A 61 11.07 -0.87 7.81
C ARG A 61 11.62 -1.54 9.06
N HIS A 62 12.79 -1.14 9.55
CA HIS A 62 13.36 -1.68 10.79
C HIS A 62 12.44 -1.39 11.99
N ASN A 63 12.06 -0.14 12.18
CA ASN A 63 11.15 0.26 13.26
C ASN A 63 9.84 -0.55 13.26
N VAL A 64 9.29 -0.87 12.07
CA VAL A 64 8.01 -1.59 11.97
C VAL A 64 8.20 -3.10 12.01
N TYR A 65 9.06 -3.67 11.18
CA TYR A 65 9.19 -5.13 11.04
C TYR A 65 10.09 -5.77 12.09
N CYS A 66 11.10 -5.06 12.58
CA CYS A 66 12.01 -5.56 13.60
C CYS A 66 11.51 -5.18 15.00
N ASP A 67 11.35 -3.88 15.27
CA ASP A 67 11.07 -3.42 16.64
C ASP A 67 9.61 -3.58 17.05
N GLU A 68 8.67 -3.19 16.17
CA GLU A 68 7.25 -3.16 16.52
C GLU A 68 6.56 -4.53 16.36
N LEU A 69 6.74 -5.18 15.21
CA LEU A 69 6.04 -6.42 14.86
C LEU A 69 6.86 -7.68 15.17
N ALA A 70 8.18 -7.55 15.38
CA ALA A 70 9.10 -8.67 15.58
C ALA A 70 8.97 -9.78 14.51
N PHE A 71 8.73 -9.39 13.25
CA PHE A 71 8.66 -10.29 12.11
C PHE A 71 10.04 -10.58 11.50
N GLU A 72 10.98 -9.66 11.70
CA GLU A 72 12.37 -9.75 11.24
C GLU A 72 13.31 -9.53 12.44
N PRO A 73 14.54 -10.06 12.42
CA PRO A 73 15.50 -9.84 13.51
C PRO A 73 15.92 -8.38 13.58
N VAL A 74 16.11 -7.86 14.81
CA VAL A 74 16.67 -6.53 15.05
C VAL A 74 18.13 -6.51 14.58
N LYS A 75 18.47 -5.57 13.71
CA LYS A 75 19.84 -5.33 13.25
C LYS A 75 20.46 -4.14 13.99
N GLU A 76 21.73 -4.25 14.39
CA GLU A 76 22.48 -3.18 15.06
C GLU A 76 22.58 -1.88 14.24
N SER A 77 22.56 -2.00 12.90
CA SER A 77 22.56 -0.85 12.01
C SER A 77 21.29 0.01 12.10
N GLY A 78 20.20 -0.49 12.68
CA GLY A 78 18.89 0.18 12.66
C GLY A 78 18.24 0.20 11.27
N LEU A 79 18.72 -0.61 10.32
CA LEU A 79 18.25 -0.66 8.93
C LEU A 79 17.74 -2.05 8.57
N GLU A 80 16.53 -2.16 8.02
CA GLU A 80 16.00 -3.42 7.49
C GLU A 80 16.13 -3.42 5.97
N THR A 81 16.88 -4.41 5.49
CA THR A 81 17.22 -4.64 4.08
C THR A 81 17.22 -6.13 3.79
N ASP A 82 16.88 -6.49 2.56
CA ASP A 82 16.99 -7.85 2.01
C ASP A 82 17.52 -7.83 0.56
N GLU A 83 17.72 -9.00 -0.03
CA GLU A 83 18.30 -9.14 -1.37
C GLU A 83 17.46 -8.55 -2.51
N PHE A 84 16.14 -8.37 -2.30
CA PHE A 84 15.22 -7.85 -3.31
C PHE A 84 15.33 -6.33 -3.45
N ASP A 85 15.90 -5.66 -2.44
CA ASP A 85 16.07 -4.20 -2.45
C ASP A 85 16.96 -3.72 -3.60
N ALA A 86 17.89 -4.56 -4.08
CA ALA A 86 18.81 -4.24 -5.16
C ALA A 86 18.11 -3.91 -6.51
N TYR A 87 16.92 -4.45 -6.74
CA TYR A 87 16.11 -4.22 -7.95
C TYR A 87 14.68 -3.79 -7.57
N SER A 88 14.59 -3.03 -6.49
CA SER A 88 13.33 -2.48 -6.00
C SER A 88 13.24 -0.97 -6.21
N ARG A 89 12.01 -0.51 -6.37
CA ARG A 89 11.65 0.89 -6.18
C ARG A 89 10.91 1.02 -4.86
N HIS A 90 11.25 2.05 -4.11
CA HIS A 90 10.59 2.36 -2.85
C HIS A 90 9.84 3.68 -2.97
N CYS A 91 8.60 3.67 -2.49
CA CYS A 91 7.79 4.85 -2.37
C CYS A 91 7.55 5.13 -0.89
N LEU A 92 7.65 6.40 -0.53
CA LEU A 92 7.36 6.95 0.77
C LEU A 92 6.09 7.79 0.68
N ILE A 93 5.42 7.99 1.82
CA ILE A 93 4.51 9.11 2.00
C ILE A 93 5.15 10.05 3.02
N ARG A 94 5.35 11.31 2.66
CA ARG A 94 5.73 12.38 3.57
C ARG A 94 4.49 13.04 4.12
N HIS A 95 4.45 13.28 5.43
CA HIS A 95 3.48 14.19 6.04
C HIS A 95 3.99 15.63 5.89
N ILE A 96 3.22 16.48 5.21
CA ILE A 96 3.68 17.83 4.81
C ILE A 96 3.90 18.72 6.03
N GLY A 97 2.98 18.72 7.00
CA GLY A 97 3.05 19.64 8.15
C GLY A 97 4.24 19.38 9.08
N SER A 98 4.64 18.11 9.24
CA SER A 98 5.78 17.74 10.10
C SER A 98 7.06 17.43 9.32
N ASN A 99 6.98 17.34 7.98
CA ASN A 99 8.05 16.86 7.11
C ASN A 99 8.55 15.43 7.43
N GLU A 100 7.81 14.67 8.24
CA GLU A 100 8.16 13.29 8.59
C GLU A 100 7.74 12.30 7.51
N MET A 101 8.51 11.23 7.34
CA MET A 101 8.15 10.11 6.49
C MET A 101 7.15 9.21 7.20
N ALA A 102 5.90 9.26 6.77
CA ALA A 102 4.75 8.64 7.40
C ALA A 102 4.58 7.14 7.09
N GLY A 103 5.31 6.63 6.10
CA GLY A 103 5.34 5.22 5.77
C GLY A 103 6.04 4.94 4.45
N THR A 104 6.24 3.65 4.16
CA THR A 104 6.93 3.17 2.96
C THR A 104 6.25 1.94 2.37
N VAL A 105 6.47 1.73 1.08
CA VAL A 105 6.11 0.52 0.34
C VAL A 105 7.17 0.23 -0.72
N ARG A 106 7.39 -1.05 -0.99
CA ARG A 106 8.34 -1.54 -1.98
C ARG A 106 7.62 -2.13 -3.18
N ALA A 107 8.11 -1.82 -4.38
CA ALA A 107 7.80 -2.53 -5.61
C ALA A 107 9.08 -3.20 -6.12
N VAL A 108 9.16 -4.52 -5.99
CA VAL A 108 10.26 -5.34 -6.50
C VAL A 108 10.06 -5.55 -7.99
N ARG A 109 11.04 -5.19 -8.82
CA ARG A 109 10.93 -5.27 -10.28
C ARG A 109 12.16 -5.94 -10.88
N PRO A 110 12.11 -7.25 -11.15
CA PRO A 110 13.22 -7.95 -11.79
C PRO A 110 13.39 -7.45 -13.22
N LEU A 111 14.61 -7.11 -13.61
CA LEU A 111 14.97 -6.74 -14.98
C LEU A 111 15.79 -7.83 -15.66
N GLU A 112 16.55 -8.60 -14.88
CA GLU A 112 17.41 -9.67 -15.37
C GLU A 112 16.75 -11.05 -15.20
N ALA A 113 17.13 -12.00 -16.06
CA ALA A 113 16.53 -13.33 -16.07
C ALA A 113 16.71 -14.09 -14.74
N HIS A 114 17.80 -13.84 -14.01
CA HIS A 114 18.12 -14.51 -12.76
C HIS A 114 17.44 -13.87 -11.54
N GLN A 115 16.86 -12.68 -11.67
CA GLN A 115 16.20 -11.97 -10.57
C GLN A 115 14.79 -12.53 -10.36
N GLN A 116 14.45 -12.80 -9.10
CA GLN A 116 13.20 -13.41 -8.70
C GLN A 116 12.33 -12.42 -7.92
N LEU A 117 11.02 -12.60 -7.95
CA LEU A 117 10.12 -11.97 -6.99
C LEU A 117 10.20 -12.69 -5.63
N PRO A 118 9.96 -12.00 -4.49
CA PRO A 118 9.88 -12.65 -3.18
C PRO A 118 8.89 -13.82 -3.16
N ILE A 119 7.74 -13.69 -3.82
CA ILE A 119 6.74 -14.75 -3.96
C ILE A 119 7.28 -15.96 -4.72
N GLU A 120 8.16 -15.77 -5.71
CA GLU A 120 8.82 -16.87 -6.41
C GLU A 120 9.80 -17.61 -5.48
N LYS A 121 10.55 -16.86 -4.65
CA LYS A 121 11.53 -17.45 -3.73
C LYS A 121 10.88 -18.20 -2.56
N TYR A 122 9.84 -17.63 -1.95
CA TYR A 122 9.32 -18.12 -0.66
C TYR A 122 7.96 -18.80 -0.75
N CYS A 123 7.17 -18.50 -1.78
CA CYS A 123 5.73 -18.82 -1.79
C CYS A 123 5.21 -19.32 -3.14
N LEU A 124 6.09 -19.74 -4.06
CA LEU A 124 5.68 -20.13 -5.42
C LEU A 124 4.68 -21.27 -5.41
N SER A 125 4.89 -22.26 -4.52
CA SER A 125 3.99 -23.40 -4.32
C SER A 125 2.59 -23.02 -3.83
N SER A 126 2.41 -21.80 -3.32
CA SER A 126 1.10 -21.31 -2.90
C SER A 126 0.26 -20.76 -4.06
N ILE A 127 0.84 -20.52 -5.25
CA ILE A 127 0.08 -20.05 -6.42
C ILE A 127 -0.59 -21.25 -7.09
N THR A 128 -1.92 -21.28 -7.10
CA THR A 128 -2.71 -22.34 -7.75
C THR A 128 -3.27 -21.93 -9.11
N ARG A 129 -3.24 -20.63 -9.43
CA ARG A 129 -3.58 -20.11 -10.76
C ARG A 129 -2.35 -20.09 -11.65
N GLU A 130 -2.09 -21.22 -12.31
CA GLU A 130 -0.93 -21.38 -13.18
C GLU A 130 -0.90 -20.36 -14.33
N ASP A 131 -2.05 -19.98 -14.88
CA ASP A 131 -2.19 -18.97 -15.94
C ASP A 131 -1.71 -17.58 -15.51
N LEU A 132 -1.69 -17.31 -14.21
CA LEU A 132 -1.21 -16.07 -13.61
C LEU A 132 0.13 -16.27 -12.88
N SER A 133 0.81 -17.39 -13.06
CA SER A 133 2.10 -17.62 -12.42
C SER A 133 3.18 -16.67 -12.97
N PRO A 134 4.03 -16.06 -12.11
CA PRO A 134 5.07 -15.12 -12.55
C PRO A 134 6.06 -15.72 -13.55
N VAL A 135 6.27 -17.05 -13.54
CA VAL A 135 7.16 -17.75 -14.48
C VAL A 135 6.66 -17.68 -15.94
N ARG A 136 5.39 -17.32 -16.17
CA ARG A 136 4.80 -17.23 -17.51
C ARG A 136 4.97 -15.86 -18.17
N PHE A 137 5.45 -14.87 -17.42
CA PHE A 137 5.55 -13.49 -17.88
C PHE A 137 7.01 -13.04 -17.95
N LYS A 138 7.29 -12.06 -18.81
CA LYS A 138 8.64 -11.50 -18.93
C LYS A 138 9.00 -10.73 -17.66
N ARG A 139 10.26 -10.80 -17.25
CA ARG A 139 10.75 -10.16 -16.00
C ARG A 139 10.40 -8.67 -15.92
N HIS A 140 10.63 -7.92 -17.01
CA HIS A 140 10.32 -6.49 -17.06
C HIS A 140 8.81 -6.15 -17.03
N GLU A 141 7.93 -7.12 -17.24
CA GLU A 141 6.46 -6.96 -17.21
C GLU A 141 5.84 -7.30 -15.85
N ILE A 142 6.61 -7.86 -14.92
CA ILE A 142 6.14 -8.26 -13.58
C ILE A 142 6.71 -7.36 -12.49
N CYS A 143 5.97 -7.21 -11.40
CA CYS A 143 6.50 -6.71 -10.14
C CYS A 143 5.83 -7.39 -8.94
N GLU A 144 6.41 -7.23 -7.75
CA GLU A 144 5.77 -7.57 -6.49
C GLU A 144 5.73 -6.37 -5.56
N ILE A 145 4.54 -6.05 -5.04
CA ILE A 145 4.39 -5.06 -3.97
C ILE A 145 4.57 -5.74 -2.62
N SER A 146 5.54 -5.26 -1.85
CA SER A 146 5.93 -5.83 -0.55
C SER A 146 6.33 -4.72 0.43
N ARG A 147 6.64 -5.11 1.67
CA ARG A 147 7.16 -4.22 2.73
C ARG A 147 6.34 -2.94 2.96
N LEU A 148 5.01 -3.04 2.93
CA LEU A 148 4.13 -1.94 3.36
C LEU A 148 4.28 -1.70 4.88
N ALA A 149 4.92 -0.60 5.24
CA ALA A 149 5.21 -0.24 6.63
C ALA A 149 4.73 1.18 6.93
N VAL A 150 3.88 1.31 7.96
CA VAL A 150 3.36 2.59 8.47
C VAL A 150 3.63 2.58 9.98
N PRO A 151 4.48 3.46 10.51
CA PRO A 151 4.75 3.52 11.95
C PRO A 151 3.47 3.69 12.78
N LYS A 152 3.46 3.12 13.99
CA LYS A 152 2.30 3.09 14.89
C LYS A 152 1.63 4.45 15.11
N TYR A 153 2.42 5.50 15.24
CA TYR A 153 1.93 6.85 15.52
C TYR A 153 1.26 7.52 14.30
N PHE A 154 1.46 7.00 13.09
CA PHE A 154 0.72 7.37 11.88
C PHE A 154 -0.48 6.45 11.60
N ARG A 155 -0.70 5.40 12.40
CA ARG A 155 -1.86 4.51 12.29
C ARG A 155 -2.96 4.98 13.24
N ARG A 156 -4.12 5.35 12.69
CA ARG A 156 -5.29 5.66 13.53
C ARG A 156 -5.84 4.37 14.16
N ARG A 157 -5.80 4.25 15.50
CA ARG A 157 -6.58 3.24 16.22
C ARG A 157 -8.03 3.71 16.30
N ARG A 158 -8.96 2.95 15.70
CA ARG A 158 -10.41 3.26 15.75
C ARG A 158 -11.15 2.44 16.82
N SER A 159 -10.43 1.94 17.82
CA SER A 159 -10.98 1.12 18.90
C SER A 159 -9.95 1.06 20.04
N ASP A 160 -10.09 1.94 21.02
CA ASP A 160 -9.63 1.77 22.41
C ASP A 160 -10.51 2.75 23.23
N ASP A 161 -11.82 2.49 23.20
CA ASP A 161 -12.82 3.10 24.10
C ASP A 161 -13.18 2.06 25.19
N PHE A 162 -12.18 1.27 25.60
CA PHE A 162 -12.24 0.35 26.74
C PHE A 162 -10.99 0.50 27.60
N ASP A 163 -11.27 0.47 28.89
CA ASP A 163 -10.48 0.91 30.04
C ASP A 163 -9.18 0.10 30.24
N GLY A 164 -8.02 0.77 30.32
CA GLY A 164 -6.74 0.10 30.62
C GLY A 164 -5.47 0.72 30.04
N SER A 165 -5.15 1.94 30.48
CA SER A 165 -3.81 2.54 30.61
C SER A 165 -2.64 2.20 29.65
N ALA A 166 -2.12 3.30 29.08
CA ALA A 166 -0.70 3.64 28.87
C ALA A 166 -0.05 3.33 27.49
N VAL A 167 0.44 4.42 26.90
CA VAL A 167 1.40 4.55 25.79
C VAL A 167 0.87 4.32 24.37
N GLY A 168 0.57 5.44 23.72
CA GLY A 168 0.37 5.53 22.27
C GLY A 168 -0.83 6.37 21.84
N ALA A 169 -1.23 7.39 22.61
CA ALA A 169 -2.12 8.42 22.08
C ALA A 169 -1.31 9.25 21.08
N ILE A 170 -1.70 9.24 19.80
CA ILE A 170 -1.25 10.24 18.83
C ILE A 170 -1.58 11.58 19.46
N ASN A 171 -0.57 12.43 19.69
CA ASN A 171 -0.76 13.66 20.44
C ASN A 171 -1.69 14.60 19.64
N PRO A 172 -2.96 14.80 20.07
CA PRO A 172 -3.90 15.64 19.32
C PRO A 172 -3.51 17.11 19.36
N VAL A 173 -2.52 17.48 20.18
CA VAL A 173 -1.97 18.83 20.28
C VAL A 173 -1.14 19.18 19.03
N THR A 174 -0.61 18.19 18.30
CA THR A 174 0.29 18.42 17.16
C THR A 174 -0.42 18.38 15.80
N TYR A 175 -1.56 17.68 15.67
CA TYR A 175 -2.23 17.46 14.39
C TYR A 175 -3.71 17.86 14.45
N SER A 176 -4.18 18.56 13.41
CA SER A 176 -5.58 18.93 13.25
C SER A 176 -6.50 17.72 13.08
N GLU A 177 -7.79 17.89 13.39
CA GLU A 177 -8.79 16.83 13.20
C GLU A 177 -8.85 16.34 11.74
N THR A 178 -8.58 17.24 10.79
CA THR A 178 -8.51 16.97 9.36
C THR A 178 -7.29 16.14 8.97
N GLU A 179 -6.11 16.40 9.55
CA GLU A 179 -4.91 15.56 9.38
C GLU A 179 -5.13 14.14 9.90
N LEU A 180 -5.74 14.01 11.09
CA LEU A 180 -6.05 12.71 11.70
C LEU A 180 -7.06 11.87 10.89
N ARG A 181 -7.84 12.50 9.99
CA ARG A 181 -8.73 11.77 9.05
C ARG A 181 -7.97 11.19 7.86
N CYS A 182 -6.77 11.68 7.54
CA CYS A 182 -5.94 11.21 6.43
C CYS A 182 -5.09 9.99 6.80
N PHE A 183 -4.80 9.78 8.09
CA PHE A 183 -3.95 8.67 8.57
C PHE A 183 -4.42 7.25 8.16
N PRO A 184 -5.72 6.91 8.22
CA PRO A 184 -6.21 5.64 7.67
C PRO A 184 -5.91 5.44 6.17
N PHE A 185 -5.55 6.50 5.44
CA PHE A 185 -5.32 6.51 4.00
C PHE A 185 -3.84 6.58 3.62
N ILE A 186 -2.91 6.64 4.59
CA ILE A 186 -1.47 6.52 4.31
C ILE A 186 -1.19 5.19 3.60
N ALA A 187 -1.78 4.09 4.08
CA ALA A 187 -1.65 2.78 3.42
C ALA A 187 -2.23 2.78 2.00
N VAL A 188 -3.35 3.49 1.76
CA VAL A 188 -3.96 3.62 0.44
C VAL A 188 -3.06 4.44 -0.49
N GLY A 189 -2.55 5.58 -0.01
CA GLY A 189 -1.59 6.42 -0.74
C GLY A 189 -0.31 5.68 -1.08
N LEU A 190 0.21 4.85 -0.17
CA LEU A 190 1.34 3.97 -0.44
C LEU A 190 1.02 2.97 -1.55
N TYR A 191 -0.11 2.25 -1.47
CA TYR A 191 -0.50 1.35 -2.56
C TYR A 191 -0.70 2.07 -3.90
N PHE A 192 -1.23 3.29 -3.90
CA PHE A 192 -1.32 4.10 -5.11
C PHE A 192 0.03 4.59 -5.61
N ALA A 193 0.97 4.92 -4.73
CA ALA A 193 2.34 5.26 -5.12
C ALA A 193 3.04 4.05 -5.77
N ALA A 194 2.87 2.86 -5.20
CA ALA A 194 3.36 1.61 -5.77
C ALA A 194 2.69 1.30 -7.13
N ALA A 195 1.36 1.46 -7.23
CA ALA A 195 0.63 1.26 -8.47
C ALA A 195 1.03 2.27 -9.55
N ALA A 196 1.13 3.55 -9.21
CA ALA A 196 1.59 4.61 -10.09
C ALA A 196 3.00 4.30 -10.62
N SER A 197 3.93 3.94 -9.73
CA SER A 197 5.28 3.51 -10.12
C SER A 197 5.24 2.33 -11.10
N ALA A 198 4.46 1.27 -10.79
CA ALA A 198 4.31 0.12 -11.68
C ALA A 198 3.75 0.51 -13.07
N LEU A 199 2.74 1.40 -13.12
CA LEU A 199 2.14 1.89 -14.36
C LEU A 199 3.13 2.71 -15.20
N GLU A 200 3.91 3.60 -14.57
CA GLU A 200 4.90 4.44 -15.26
C GLU A 200 6.06 3.65 -15.89
N PHE A 201 6.33 2.46 -15.34
CA PHE A 201 7.37 1.57 -15.84
C PHE A 201 6.85 0.47 -16.77
N GLY A 202 5.57 0.50 -17.15
CA GLY A 202 5.00 -0.47 -18.08
C GLY A 202 4.83 -1.88 -17.51
N VAL A 203 4.78 -2.02 -16.18
CA VAL A 203 4.49 -3.31 -15.53
C VAL A 203 3.05 -3.71 -15.87
N LYS A 204 2.88 -4.96 -16.30
CA LYS A 204 1.59 -5.53 -16.70
C LYS A 204 0.97 -6.41 -15.62
N HIS A 205 1.81 -6.98 -14.76
CA HIS A 205 1.43 -8.01 -13.79
C HIS A 205 2.03 -7.68 -12.42
N ALA A 206 1.19 -7.38 -11.43
CA ALA A 206 1.64 -7.10 -10.08
C ALA A 206 1.17 -8.18 -9.11
N TYR A 207 2.09 -8.69 -8.30
CA TYR A 207 1.87 -9.69 -7.27
C TYR A 207 1.94 -9.07 -5.88
N VAL A 208 1.21 -9.63 -4.93
CA VAL A 208 1.26 -9.21 -3.52
C VAL A 208 0.99 -10.41 -2.61
N MET A 209 1.84 -10.64 -1.61
CA MET A 209 1.58 -11.59 -0.53
C MET A 209 1.08 -10.86 0.72
N MET A 210 -0.23 -10.95 1.02
CA MET A 210 -0.83 -10.16 2.10
C MET A 210 -1.92 -10.87 2.89
N GLU A 211 -2.31 -10.29 4.02
CA GLU A 211 -3.41 -10.80 4.83
C GLU A 211 -4.74 -10.66 4.06
N PRO A 212 -5.61 -11.68 4.08
CA PRO A 212 -6.93 -11.58 3.44
C PRO A 212 -7.78 -10.42 3.96
N ARG A 213 -7.58 -10.01 5.22
CA ARG A 213 -8.26 -8.85 5.80
C ARG A 213 -7.83 -7.55 5.14
N LEU A 214 -6.54 -7.38 4.85
CA LEU A 214 -6.00 -6.21 4.16
C LEU A 214 -6.51 -6.16 2.72
N ALA A 215 -6.47 -7.27 1.99
CA ALA A 215 -7.02 -7.36 0.63
C ALA A 215 -8.50 -6.96 0.58
N ARG A 216 -9.32 -7.42 1.54
CA ARG A 216 -10.73 -6.99 1.67
C ARG A 216 -10.86 -5.50 1.98
N SER A 217 -9.99 -4.96 2.83
CA SER A 217 -10.00 -3.54 3.18
C SER A 217 -9.71 -2.66 1.96
N MET A 218 -8.74 -3.06 1.13
CA MET A 218 -8.39 -2.39 -0.12
C MET A 218 -9.52 -2.45 -1.16
N GLY A 219 -10.33 -3.51 -1.14
CA GLY A 219 -11.55 -3.59 -1.95
C GLY A 219 -12.57 -2.46 -1.70
N TYR A 220 -12.62 -1.88 -0.50
CA TYR A 220 -13.53 -0.75 -0.22
C TYR A 220 -13.14 0.55 -0.93
N VAL A 221 -11.86 0.71 -1.26
CA VAL A 221 -11.35 1.85 -2.04
C VAL A 221 -11.27 1.55 -3.54
N GLY A 222 -11.62 0.33 -3.95
CA GLY A 222 -11.64 -0.08 -5.35
C GLY A 222 -10.35 -0.73 -5.83
N ILE A 223 -9.40 -1.04 -4.94
CA ILE A 223 -8.24 -1.86 -5.29
C ILE A 223 -8.64 -3.33 -5.08
N LYS A 224 -9.17 -3.95 -6.15
CA LYS A 224 -9.66 -5.34 -6.09
C LYS A 224 -8.59 -6.31 -6.56
N PHE A 225 -7.86 -6.85 -5.59
CA PHE A 225 -6.93 -7.93 -5.83
C PHE A 225 -7.66 -9.25 -6.16
N GLN A 226 -7.15 -9.98 -7.14
CA GLN A 226 -7.56 -11.34 -7.43
C GLN A 226 -6.71 -12.30 -6.59
N GLN A 227 -7.34 -13.10 -5.73
CA GLN A 227 -6.64 -14.16 -5.00
C GLN A 227 -6.25 -15.28 -5.98
N ILE A 228 -4.99 -15.69 -5.97
CA ILE A 228 -4.42 -16.68 -6.92
C ILE A 228 -3.94 -17.97 -6.24
N GLY A 229 -4.31 -18.17 -4.97
CA GLY A 229 -3.89 -19.31 -4.16
C GLY A 229 -4.51 -19.34 -2.77
N PRO A 230 -4.39 -20.44 -2.02
CA PRO A 230 -4.95 -20.57 -0.68
C PRO A 230 -4.29 -19.64 0.33
N VAL A 231 -4.92 -19.53 1.50
CA VAL A 231 -4.30 -18.89 2.67
C VAL A 231 -3.29 -19.86 3.28
N VAL A 232 -2.03 -19.44 3.37
CA VAL A 232 -0.91 -20.20 3.96
C VAL A 232 -0.39 -19.49 5.21
N ASN A 233 0.46 -20.18 5.97
CA ASN A 233 1.16 -19.58 7.12
C ASN A 233 2.55 -19.07 6.67
N TYR A 234 2.67 -17.76 6.51
CA TYR A 234 3.88 -17.06 6.10
C TYR A 234 3.91 -15.70 6.82
N HIS A 235 4.68 -15.58 7.91
CA HIS A 235 4.59 -14.46 8.85
C HIS A 235 3.13 -14.16 9.29
N GLY A 236 2.41 -15.22 9.64
CA GLY A 236 0.97 -15.20 9.89
C GLY A 236 0.14 -15.66 8.68
N LYS A 237 -1.19 -15.45 8.72
CA LYS A 237 -2.11 -15.90 7.67
C LYS A 237 -2.05 -14.97 6.46
N ARG A 238 -1.45 -15.44 5.36
CA ARG A 238 -1.27 -14.70 4.11
C ARG A 238 -1.79 -15.50 2.92
N ALA A 239 -2.19 -14.82 1.86
CA ALA A 239 -2.51 -15.46 0.58
C ALA A 239 -1.85 -14.70 -0.56
N PRO A 240 -1.55 -15.38 -1.69
CA PRO A 240 -1.00 -14.73 -2.87
C PRO A 240 -2.13 -14.06 -3.66
N TYR A 241 -1.87 -12.83 -4.07
CA TYR A 241 -2.79 -12.01 -4.84
C TYR A 241 -2.13 -11.46 -6.10
N TYR A 242 -2.97 -11.19 -7.09
CA TYR A 242 -2.63 -10.61 -8.38
C TYR A 242 -3.48 -9.37 -8.66
N ILE A 243 -2.89 -8.39 -9.33
CA ILE A 243 -3.61 -7.25 -9.91
C ILE A 243 -2.91 -6.80 -11.20
N ASN A 244 -3.67 -6.22 -12.11
CA ASN A 244 -3.16 -5.55 -13.30
C ASN A 244 -3.91 -4.25 -13.54
N ARG A 245 -3.49 -3.51 -14.56
CA ARG A 245 -4.07 -2.21 -14.91
C ARG A 245 -5.60 -2.28 -15.14
N PRO A 246 -6.15 -3.19 -15.97
CA PRO A 246 -7.61 -3.31 -16.14
C PRO A 246 -8.37 -3.57 -14.84
N LEU A 247 -7.85 -4.44 -13.96
CA LEU A 247 -8.50 -4.74 -12.67
C LEU A 247 -8.49 -3.53 -11.74
N LEU A 248 -7.39 -2.79 -11.71
CA LEU A 248 -7.25 -1.56 -10.92
C LEU A 248 -8.20 -0.48 -11.44
N GLU A 249 -8.00 -0.03 -12.68
CA GLU A 249 -8.76 1.09 -13.27
C GLU A 249 -10.26 0.78 -13.38
N GLY A 250 -10.63 -0.47 -13.68
CA GLY A 250 -12.03 -0.87 -13.84
C GLY A 250 -12.83 -0.97 -12.55
N SER A 251 -12.19 -0.87 -11.37
CA SER A 251 -12.89 -1.01 -10.09
C SER A 251 -12.66 0.13 -9.09
N LEU A 252 -11.80 1.09 -9.43
CA LEU A 252 -11.60 2.31 -8.65
C LEU A 252 -12.84 3.21 -8.66
N LYS A 253 -13.13 3.79 -7.50
CA LYS A 253 -14.15 4.84 -7.38
C LYS A 253 -13.59 6.17 -7.92
N PRO A 254 -14.42 7.08 -8.46
CA PRO A 254 -13.94 8.32 -9.09
C PRO A 254 -12.95 9.15 -8.24
N GLY A 255 -13.23 9.36 -6.95
CA GLY A 255 -12.30 10.07 -6.07
C GLY A 255 -10.95 9.36 -5.93
N PHE A 256 -10.94 8.03 -5.75
CA PHE A 256 -9.69 7.29 -5.66
C PHE A 256 -8.94 7.18 -7.00
N ALA A 257 -9.66 7.20 -8.13
CA ALA A 257 -9.04 7.31 -9.45
C ALA A 257 -8.35 8.67 -9.63
N ALA A 258 -9.00 9.76 -9.22
CA ALA A 258 -8.40 11.10 -9.24
C ALA A 258 -7.16 11.18 -8.34
N MET A 259 -7.25 10.62 -7.12
CA MET A 259 -6.11 10.51 -6.20
C MET A 259 -4.94 9.70 -6.79
N LEU A 260 -5.22 8.57 -7.45
CA LEU A 260 -4.18 7.77 -8.12
C LEU A 260 -3.50 8.58 -9.24
N GLU A 261 -4.27 9.28 -10.07
CA GLU A 261 -3.71 10.12 -11.14
C GLU A 261 -2.90 11.30 -10.60
N GLU A 262 -3.34 11.95 -9.52
CA GLU A 262 -2.57 13.00 -8.85
C GLU A 262 -1.23 12.48 -8.31
N ILE A 263 -1.24 11.34 -7.62
CA ILE A 263 -0.02 10.68 -7.13
C ILE A 263 0.90 10.33 -8.31
N ARG A 264 0.33 9.81 -9.40
CA ARG A 264 1.06 9.42 -10.60
C ARG A 264 1.71 10.62 -11.29
N LEU A 265 1.00 11.72 -11.43
CA LEU A 265 1.54 12.98 -11.95
C LEU A 265 2.65 13.51 -11.06
N ASN A 266 2.48 13.48 -9.73
CA ASN A 266 3.51 13.92 -8.80
C ASN A 266 4.78 13.05 -8.93
N LEU A 267 4.66 11.72 -8.87
CA LEU A 267 5.79 10.81 -8.95
C LEU A 267 6.53 10.87 -10.30
N ARG A 268 5.83 11.13 -11.41
CA ARG A 268 6.47 11.30 -12.74
C ARG A 268 7.60 12.33 -12.73
N HIS A 269 7.42 13.43 -12.00
CA HIS A 269 8.43 14.49 -11.91
C HIS A 269 9.62 14.11 -11.02
N GLN A 270 9.45 13.09 -10.18
CA GLN A 270 10.51 12.60 -9.29
C GLN A 270 11.31 11.45 -9.89
N ILE A 271 10.77 10.75 -10.89
CA ILE A 271 11.52 9.70 -11.59
C ILE A 271 12.76 10.37 -12.17
N PRO A 272 13.98 9.98 -11.74
CA PRO A 272 15.20 10.54 -12.30
C PRO A 272 15.17 10.36 -13.81
N ASN A 273 15.72 11.32 -14.56
CA ASN A 273 16.04 11.10 -15.96
C ASN A 273 16.85 9.81 -16.03
N MET A 274 16.22 8.72 -16.47
CA MET A 274 16.94 7.48 -16.70
C MET A 274 17.96 7.78 -17.79
N PRO A 275 19.17 7.20 -17.74
CA PRO A 275 20.01 7.13 -18.93
C PRO A 275 19.17 6.58 -20.10
N GLU A 276 19.56 6.89 -21.34
CA GLU A 276 18.86 6.69 -22.63
C GLU A 276 18.07 5.37 -22.83
N GLU A 277 18.27 4.39 -21.96
CA GLU A 277 17.46 3.17 -21.82
C GLU A 277 15.95 3.39 -21.81
N LYS A 278 15.37 4.51 -21.34
CA LYS A 278 13.91 4.69 -21.45
C LYS A 278 13.46 4.93 -22.89
N GLU A 279 14.21 5.71 -23.67
CA GLU A 279 13.92 5.87 -25.10
C GLU A 279 14.24 4.60 -25.85
N ASP A 280 15.40 3.97 -25.60
CA ASP A 280 15.74 2.72 -26.26
C ASP A 280 14.83 1.57 -25.87
N TYR A 281 14.29 1.52 -24.63
CA TYR A 281 13.28 0.55 -24.16
C TYR A 281 11.90 0.85 -24.75
N LEU A 282 11.44 2.10 -24.76
CA LEU A 282 10.14 2.47 -25.34
C LEU A 282 10.15 2.34 -26.88
N ARG A 283 11.27 2.65 -27.56
CA ARG A 283 11.46 2.48 -29.01
C ARG A 283 11.38 1.02 -29.47
N GLN A 284 11.60 0.04 -28.59
CA GLN A 284 11.44 -1.41 -28.94
C GLN A 284 9.97 -1.83 -29.04
N PHE A 285 9.06 -1.02 -28.49
CA PHE A 285 7.62 -1.30 -28.44
C PHE A 285 6.79 -0.32 -29.28
N ILE A 286 7.41 0.72 -29.84
CA ILE A 286 6.87 1.52 -30.94
C ILE A 286 7.39 0.90 -32.23
N LYS A 287 6.68 -0.10 -32.76
CA LYS A 287 6.79 -0.48 -34.18
C LYS A 287 5.51 0.00 -34.87
N ASP A 288 5.72 0.59 -36.05
CA ASP A 288 4.75 1.14 -37.03
C ASP A 288 3.29 0.71 -36.88
#